data_AF-A0AA87LSJ5-F1
#
_entry.id   AF-A0AA87LSJ5-F1
#
_cell.length_a   1.000
_cell.length_b   1.000
_cell.length_c   1.000
_cell.angle_alpha   90.00
_cell.angle_beta   90.00
_cell.angle_gamma   90.00
#
_symmetry.space_group_name_H-M   'P 1'
#
loop_
_entity.id
_entity.type
_entity.pdbx_description
1 polymer ?
#
loop_
_entity_poly.entity_id
_entity_poly.type
_entity_poly.pdbx_seq_one_letter_code
_entity_poly.pdbx_strand_id
1 'polypeptide(L)' 'MKRIALIGSGGSGKSTLARKLGMKLNIEVYHLDALLWKPNWQPTTKEEQRKVQV' A
#
# COMPACT_ATOMS: atom_id res chain seq x y z
N MET A 1 -5.09 -16.28 2.18
CA MET A 1 -5.04 -14.94 2.82
C MET A 1 -5.99 -14.02 2.07
N LYS A 2 -6.78 -13.16 2.74
CA LYS A 2 -7.72 -12.22 2.09
C LYS A 2 -7.16 -10.81 2.15
N ARG A 3 -6.98 -10.14 1.01
CA ARG A 3 -6.46 -8.77 0.88
C ARG A 3 -7.37 -7.94 -0.01
N ILE A 4 -7.37 -6.63 0.19
CA ILE A 4 -8.09 -5.66 -0.64
C ILE A 4 -7.06 -4.77 -1.32
N ALA A 5 -7.01 -4.80 -2.66
CA ALA A 5 -6.16 -3.91 -3.45
C ALA A 5 -6.99 -2.74 -3.99
N LEU A 6 -6.50 -1.51 -3.79
CA LEU A 6 -7.12 -0.30 -4.33
C LEU A 6 -6.30 0.19 -5.53
N ILE A 7 -6.87 0.12 -6.74
CA ILE A 7 -6.22 0.48 -8.01
C ILE A 7 -6.98 1.65 -8.64
N GLY A 8 -6.24 2.60 -9.23
CA GLY A 8 -6.83 3.78 -9.88
C GLY A 8 -5.82 4.91 -10.10
N SER A 9 -6.20 5.91 -10.89
CA SER A 9 -5.35 7.05 -11.27
C SER A 9 -4.86 7.89 -10.09
N GLY A 10 -3.79 8.66 -10.28
CA GLY A 10 -3.35 9.68 -9.33
C GLY A 10 -4.49 10.66 -9.01
N GLY A 11 -4.63 11.05 -7.74
CA GLY A 11 -5.70 11.96 -7.32
C GLY A 11 -7.12 11.34 -7.18
N SER A 12 -7.35 10.08 -7.55
CA SER A 12 -8.68 9.45 -7.48
C SER A 12 -9.21 9.15 -6.06
N GLY A 13 -8.48 9.52 -5.01
CA GLY A 13 -8.94 9.36 -3.62
C GLY A 13 -8.65 8.00 -2.96
N LYS A 14 -7.82 7.13 -3.58
CA LYS A 14 -7.46 5.80 -3.03
C LYS A 14 -7.01 5.84 -1.57
N SER A 15 -6.10 6.75 -1.21
CA SER A 15 -5.60 6.84 0.17
C SER A 15 -6.68 7.25 1.16
N THR A 16 -7.65 8.06 0.73
CA THR A 16 -8.81 8.43 1.55
C THR A 16 -9.73 7.22 1.75
N LEU A 17 -10.02 6.47 0.68
CA LEU A 17 -10.81 5.24 0.77
C LEU A 17 -10.12 4.18 1.63
N ALA A 18 -8.81 3.99 1.47
CA ALA A 18 -8.00 3.05 2.23
C ALA A 18 -8.13 3.29 3.75
N ARG A 19 -7.95 4.55 4.19
CA ARG A 19 -8.09 4.93 5.61
C ARG A 19 -9.50 4.67 6.14
N LYS A 20 -10.53 5.08 5.39
CA LYS A 20 -11.94 4.85 5.78
C LYS A 20 -12.25 3.35 5.89
N LEU A 21 -11.77 2.54 4.95
CA LEU A 21 -11.99 1.10 4.94
C LEU A 21 -11.22 0.41 6.07
N GLY A 22 -9.97 0.80 6.31
CA GLY A 22 -9.14 0.31 7.42
C GLY A 22 -9.82 0.53 8.77
N MET A 23 -10.31 1.75 9.02
CA MET A 23 -11.07 2.07 10.24
C MET A 23 -12.37 1.25 10.34
N LYS A 24 -13.14 1.13 9.26
CA LYS A 24 -14.44 0.45 9.28
C LYS A 24 -14.32 -1.07 9.44
N LEU A 25 -13.30 -1.69 8.86
CA LEU A 25 -13.08 -3.13 8.91
C LEU A 25 -12.09 -3.56 10.01
N ASN A 26 -11.52 -2.59 10.74
CA ASN A 26 -10.44 -2.81 11.70
C ASN A 26 -9.27 -3.62 11.11
N ILE A 27 -8.79 -3.20 9.93
CA ILE A 27 -7.67 -3.81 9.22
C ILE A 27 -6.53 -2.81 9.01
N GLU A 28 -5.31 -3.33 8.98
CA GLU A 28 -4.12 -2.54 8.69
C GLU A 28 -4.13 -2.04 7.24
N VAL A 29 -3.68 -0.79 7.05
CA VAL A 29 -3.59 -0.14 5.75
C VAL A 29 -2.14 0.00 5.35
N TYR A 30 -1.77 -0.63 4.24
CA TYR A 30 -0.44 -0.53 3.65
C TYR A 30 -0.46 0.37 2.42
N HIS A 31 0.43 1.37 2.39
CA HIS A 31 0.68 2.20 1.22
C HIS A 31 1.89 1.67 0.46
N LEU A 32 1.65 0.92 -0.62
CA LEU A 32 2.71 0.23 -1.36
C LEU A 32 3.82 1.17 -1.84
N ASP A 33 3.49 2.37 -2.29
CA ASP A 33 4.51 3.33 -2.75
C ASP A 33 5.49 3.70 -1.63
N ALA A 34 5.02 3.84 -0.39
CA ALA A 34 5.88 4.13 0.76
C ALA A 34 6.74 2.93 1.19
N LEU A 35 6.29 1.71 0.88
CA LEU A 35 6.99 0.48 1.24
C LEU A 35 7.98 0.01 0.17
N LEU A 36 7.72 0.34 -1.10
CA LEU A 36 8.51 -0.16 -2.23
C LEU A 36 9.61 0.83 -2.65
N TRP A 37 9.53 2.09 -2.22
CA TRP A 37 10.47 3.15 -2.59
C TRP A 37 11.14 3.77 -1.36
N LYS A 38 12.47 3.86 -1.41
CA LYS A 38 13.34 4.55 -0.45
C LYS A 38 13.49 6.03 -0.85
N PRO A 39 14.07 6.89 0.02
CA PRO A 39 14.42 8.26 -0.35
C PRO A 39 15.18 8.33 -1.67
N ASN A 40 14.99 9.42 -2.42
CA ASN A 40 15.55 9.62 -3.76
C ASN A 40 15.05 8.62 -4.81
N TRP A 41 13.82 8.10 -4.64
CA TRP A 41 13.19 7.19 -5.60
C TRP A 41 13.99 5.92 -5.87
N GLN A 42 14.74 5.45 -4.87
CA GLN A 42 15.46 4.19 -4.99
C GLN A 42 14.51 3.01 -4.70
N PRO A 43 14.43 1.98 -5.55
CA PRO A 43 13.61 0.82 -5.26
C PRO A 43 14.17 0.06 -4.04
N THR A 44 13.28 -0.47 -3.22
CA THR A 44 13.61 -1.49 -2.20
C THR A 44 14.13 -2.77 -2.85
N THR A 45 14.90 -3.57 -2.12
CA THR A 45 15.45 -4.84 -2.62
C THR A 45 14.32 -5.85 -2.89
N LYS A 46 14.55 -6.82 -3.77
CA LYS A 46 13.55 -7.87 -4.05
C LYS A 46 13.11 -8.64 -2.80
N GLU A 47 14.01 -8.77 -1.82
CA GLU A 47 13.70 -9.42 -0.53
C GLU A 47 12.76 -8.56 0.33
N GLU A 48 13.02 -7.25 0.41
CA GLU A 48 12.13 -6.28 1.08
C GLU A 48 10.74 -6.28 0.43
N GLN A 49 10.68 -6.26 -0.91
CA GLN A 49 9.41 -6.28 -1.66
C GLN A 49 8.62 -7.57 -1.42
N ARG A 50 9.28 -8.74 -1.37
CA ARG A 50 8.62 -10.02 -1.09
C ARG A 50 7.96 -10.04 0.29
N LYS A 51 8.60 -9.49 1.32
CA LYS A 51 8.02 -9.45 2.67
C LYS A 51 6.69 -8.70 2.74
N VAL A 52 6.48 -7.73 1.86
CA VAL A 52 5.23 -6.93 1.80
C VAL A 52 4.15 -7.63 0.97
N GLN A 53 4.54 -8.38 -0.07
CA GLN A 53 3.62 -8.93 -1.06
C GLN A 53 3.25 -10.41 -0.82
N VAL A 54 4.01 -11.14 -0.01
CA VAL A 54 3.70 -12.52 0.44
C VAL A 54 2.67 -12.48 1.54
#